data_AF-A0A924Y407-F1
#
_entry.id   AF-A0A924Y407-F1
#
_cell.length_a   1.000
_cell.length_b   1.000
_cell.length_c   1.000
_cell.angle_alpha   90.00
_cell.angle_beta   90.00
_cell.angle_gamma   90.00
#
_symmetry.space_group_name_H-M   'P 1'
#
loop_
_entity.id
_entity.type
_entity.pdbx_description
1 polymer ?
#
loop_
_entity_poly.entity_id
_entity_poly.type
_entity_poly.pdbx_seq_one_letter_code
_entity_poly.pdbx_strand_id
1 'polypeptide(L)'
;DFAPPDEREDGSSTCYISAYFVAASAPGVVARSGEGAVVLDLDSDGDETTGWTILYLHLATVDRAPVGTVIELGDYLGRPSCEGGFSNGTHLHIARRYNGEWIPADCHECLPGQERAPFVLDGWTVIGYQNQEYQGVLSNGSEQRVAEQGRLDPNNQVTRP
;
A
#
# COMPACT_ATOMS: atom_id res chain seq x y z
N ASP A 1 -2.38 -2.32 -5.09
CA ASP A 1 -2.97 -3.16 -4.04
C ASP A 1 -2.22 -4.46 -3.90
N PHE A 2 -2.19 -5.02 -2.69
CA PHE A 2 -1.53 -6.28 -2.39
C PHE A 2 -2.48 -7.20 -1.62
N ALA A 3 -2.70 -8.39 -2.16
CA ALA A 3 -3.32 -9.50 -1.48
C ALA A 3 -2.41 -10.01 -0.34
N PRO A 4 -2.90 -10.25 0.89
CA PRO A 4 -2.10 -10.98 1.87
C PRO A 4 -1.91 -12.45 1.47
N PRO A 5 -0.89 -13.14 2.01
CA PRO A 5 -0.54 -14.50 1.61
C PRO A 5 -1.48 -15.59 2.14
N ASP A 6 -2.33 -15.29 3.11
CA ASP A 6 -3.39 -16.19 3.57
C ASP A 6 -4.66 -16.11 2.72
N GLU A 7 -5.55 -17.07 2.96
CA GLU A 7 -6.83 -17.20 2.30
C GLU A 7 -7.97 -17.31 3.30
N ARG A 8 -9.15 -16.91 2.83
CA ARG A 8 -10.41 -17.15 3.54
C ARG A 8 -10.75 -18.64 3.54
N GLU A 9 -11.64 -19.03 4.45
CA GLU A 9 -12.28 -20.35 4.37
C GLU A 9 -13.19 -20.44 3.13
N ASP A 10 -13.27 -21.62 2.51
CA ASP A 10 -14.15 -21.86 1.38
C ASP A 10 -15.62 -21.61 1.76
N GLY A 11 -16.33 -20.84 0.94
CA GLY A 11 -17.72 -20.46 1.20
C GLY A 11 -17.91 -19.31 2.21
N SER A 12 -16.84 -18.80 2.82
CA SER A 12 -16.89 -17.61 3.69
C SER A 12 -16.85 -16.28 2.90
N SER A 13 -17.03 -15.16 3.61
CA SER A 13 -16.92 -13.80 3.09
C SER A 13 -15.60 -13.54 2.38
N THR A 14 -15.60 -12.76 1.28
CA THR A 14 -14.37 -12.29 0.62
C THR A 14 -13.58 -11.29 1.48
N CYS A 15 -14.23 -10.74 2.51
CA CYS A 15 -13.60 -9.95 3.55
C CYS A 15 -13.41 -10.76 4.83
N TYR A 16 -12.15 -10.83 5.26
CA TYR A 16 -11.67 -11.42 6.50
C TYR A 16 -10.46 -10.62 7.03
N ILE A 17 -10.11 -10.82 8.30
CA ILE A 17 -8.91 -10.22 8.87
C ILE A 17 -7.75 -11.19 8.63
N SER A 18 -6.70 -10.74 7.95
CA SER A 18 -5.55 -11.59 7.67
C SER A 18 -4.77 -11.95 8.94
N ALA A 19 -4.26 -13.18 8.98
CA ALA A 19 -3.32 -13.65 10.00
C ALA A 19 -1.96 -12.94 9.90
N TYR A 20 -1.64 -12.34 8.76
CA TYR A 20 -0.39 -11.64 8.49
C TYR A 20 -0.51 -10.14 8.73
N PHE A 21 0.63 -9.49 8.95
CA PHE A 21 0.72 -8.05 9.21
C PHE A 21 1.21 -7.29 7.97
N VAL A 22 0.73 -6.05 7.85
CA VAL A 22 1.34 -5.05 6.97
C VAL A 22 2.56 -4.47 7.69
N ALA A 23 3.71 -4.59 7.05
CA ALA A 23 4.95 -3.97 7.50
C ALA A 23 5.10 -2.57 6.91
N ALA A 24 5.64 -1.64 7.69
CA ALA A 24 5.95 -0.29 7.25
C ALA A 24 7.03 -0.30 6.17
N SER A 25 6.84 0.48 5.11
CA SER A 25 7.78 0.60 3.99
C SER A 25 8.84 1.69 4.18
N ALA A 26 8.73 2.46 5.28
CA ALA A 26 9.64 3.52 5.69
C ALA A 26 9.50 3.75 7.21
N PRO A 27 10.49 4.39 7.86
CA PRO A 27 10.32 4.90 9.22
C PRO A 27 9.44 6.17 9.23
N GLY A 28 8.82 6.48 10.37
CA GLY A 28 8.00 7.68 10.54
C GLY A 28 7.16 7.69 11.81
N VAL A 29 6.16 8.57 11.86
CA VAL A 29 5.16 8.65 12.94
C VAL A 29 3.76 8.45 12.36
N VAL A 30 2.90 7.71 13.06
CA VAL A 30 1.50 7.56 12.66
C VAL A 30 0.75 8.89 12.87
N ALA A 31 0.55 9.65 11.80
CA ALA A 31 -0.21 10.91 11.81
C ALA A 31 -1.73 10.66 11.89
N ARG A 32 -2.23 9.57 11.30
CA ARG A 32 -3.65 9.21 11.33
C ARG A 32 -3.86 7.71 11.47
N SER A 33 -4.83 7.31 12.28
CA SER A 33 -5.27 5.92 12.43
C SER A 33 -6.78 5.88 12.66
N GLY A 34 -7.52 5.28 11.74
CA GLY A 34 -8.98 5.30 11.73
C GLY A 34 -9.55 5.03 10.35
N GLU A 35 -10.84 4.71 10.27
CA GLU A 35 -11.54 4.50 8.99
C GLU A 35 -10.87 3.48 8.06
N GLY A 36 -10.32 2.41 8.64
CA GLY A 36 -9.59 1.38 7.89
C GLY A 36 -8.19 1.80 7.42
N ALA A 37 -7.68 2.95 7.86
CA ALA A 37 -6.43 3.52 7.39
C ALA A 37 -5.42 3.78 8.50
N VAL A 38 -4.14 3.68 8.14
CA VAL A 38 -2.99 4.29 8.83
C VAL A 38 -2.31 5.23 7.83
N VAL A 39 -2.01 6.45 8.25
CA VAL A 39 -1.12 7.37 7.51
C VAL A 39 0.15 7.54 8.29
N LEU A 40 1.25 7.19 7.64
CA LEU A 40 2.60 7.34 8.15
C LEU A 40 3.19 8.65 7.62
N ASP A 41 3.56 9.54 8.54
CA ASP A 41 4.30 10.77 8.27
C ASP A 41 5.81 10.50 8.40
N LEU A 42 6.56 10.88 7.36
CA LEU A 42 7.97 10.55 7.22
C LEU A 42 8.89 11.65 7.74
N ASP A 43 8.40 12.87 7.99
CA ASP A 43 9.21 13.96 8.58
C ASP A 43 8.96 14.18 10.08
N SER A 44 8.00 13.42 10.64
CA SER A 44 7.77 13.21 12.08
C SER A 44 7.23 14.43 12.82
N ASP A 45 6.60 15.38 12.12
CA ASP A 45 5.87 16.48 12.74
C ASP A 45 4.42 16.10 13.13
N GLY A 46 3.93 14.95 12.66
CA GLY A 46 2.60 14.41 12.94
C GLY A 46 1.48 15.04 12.11
N ASP A 47 1.79 15.86 11.12
CA ASP A 47 0.85 16.52 10.21
C ASP A 47 0.81 15.80 8.86
N GLU A 48 -0.31 15.14 8.52
CA GLU A 48 -0.41 14.43 7.24
C GLU A 48 -0.47 15.34 6.00
N THR A 49 -0.45 16.66 6.20
CA THR A 49 -0.51 17.70 5.15
C THR A 49 0.84 18.35 4.84
N THR A 50 1.91 17.95 5.52
CA THR A 50 3.29 18.36 5.25
C THR A 50 4.12 17.16 4.78
N GLY A 51 5.29 17.43 4.21
CA GLY A 51 6.28 16.41 3.89
C GLY A 51 5.78 15.30 2.98
N TRP A 52 6.42 14.13 3.08
CA TRP A 52 5.95 12.91 2.46
C TRP A 52 5.12 12.11 3.45
N THR A 53 3.97 11.59 2.99
CA THR A 53 3.17 10.67 3.78
C THR A 53 2.78 9.44 2.97
N ILE A 54 2.64 8.30 3.65
CA ILE A 54 2.23 7.03 3.05
C ILE A 54 0.91 6.59 3.70
N LEU A 55 -0.10 6.37 2.85
CA LEU A 55 -1.37 5.78 3.25
C LEU A 55 -1.29 4.26 3.13
N TYR A 56 -1.70 3.57 4.19
CA TYR A 56 -2.02 2.15 4.23
C TYR A 56 -3.52 2.01 4.55
N LEU A 57 -4.30 1.53 3.59
CA LEU A 57 -5.76 1.42 3.66
C LEU A 57 -6.19 -0.04 3.60
N HIS A 58 -7.40 -0.30 4.09
CA HIS A 58 -7.97 -1.62 4.32
C HIS A 58 -7.32 -2.37 5.47
N LEU A 59 -6.92 -1.65 6.52
CA LEU A 59 -6.42 -2.23 7.76
C LEU A 59 -7.55 -2.44 8.77
N ALA A 60 -7.61 -3.64 9.34
CA ALA A 60 -8.56 -3.99 10.39
C ALA A 60 -8.43 -3.02 11.57
N THR A 61 -9.50 -2.80 12.32
CA THR A 61 -9.43 -1.99 13.55
C THR A 61 -8.63 -2.69 14.65
N VAL A 62 -8.63 -4.02 14.66
CA VAL A 62 -7.78 -4.81 15.55
C VAL A 62 -6.30 -4.70 15.13
N ASP A 63 -5.41 -4.57 16.11
CA ASP A 63 -3.95 -4.46 15.94
C ASP A 63 -3.46 -3.27 15.08
N ARG A 64 -4.34 -2.33 14.72
CA ARG A 64 -3.95 -1.13 13.97
C ARG A 64 -3.10 -0.22 14.83
N ALA A 65 -1.97 0.23 14.28
CA ALA A 65 -1.07 1.15 14.98
C ALA A 65 -1.82 2.45 15.36
N PRO A 66 -1.77 2.89 16.63
CA PRO A 66 -2.44 4.11 17.07
C PRO A 66 -1.69 5.38 16.62
N VAL A 67 -2.39 6.51 16.58
CA VAL A 67 -1.81 7.84 16.30
C VAL A 67 -0.67 8.15 17.29
N GLY A 68 0.41 8.74 16.79
CA GLY A 68 1.61 9.09 17.56
C GLY A 68 2.60 7.95 17.76
N THR A 69 2.31 6.74 17.25
CA THR A 69 3.28 5.63 17.29
C THR A 69 4.47 5.96 16.40
N VAL A 70 5.68 5.85 16.94
CA VAL A 70 6.93 5.90 16.18
C VAL A 70 7.14 4.52 15.55
N ILE A 71 7.38 4.50 14.24
CA ILE A 71 7.47 3.32 13.40
C ILE A 71 8.86 3.29 12.76
N GLU A 72 9.53 2.15 12.85
CA GLU A 72 10.74 1.85 12.09
C GLU A 72 10.40 1.09 10.80
N LEU A 73 11.36 1.05 9.86
CA LEU A 73 11.22 0.23 8.65
C LEU A 73 10.97 -1.24 9.02
N GLY A 74 9.85 -1.79 8.53
CA GLY A 74 9.46 -3.18 8.78
C GLY A 74 8.57 -3.41 10.00
N ASP A 75 8.33 -2.39 10.83
CA ASP A 75 7.40 -2.49 11.96
C ASP A 75 5.96 -2.72 11.49
N TYR A 76 5.15 -3.35 12.32
CA TYR A 76 3.78 -3.69 11.96
C TYR A 76 2.81 -2.51 12.14
N LEU A 77 2.04 -2.23 11.10
CA LEU A 77 1.05 -1.15 11.06
C LEU A 77 -0.39 -1.64 11.32
N GLY A 78 -0.64 -2.93 11.14
CA GLY A 78 -1.94 -3.55 11.31
C GLY A 78 -2.13 -4.78 10.43
N ARG A 79 -3.35 -5.28 10.37
CA ARG A 79 -3.72 -6.47 9.59
C ARG A 79 -4.53 -6.10 8.35
N PRO A 80 -4.21 -6.65 7.16
CA PRO A 80 -5.07 -6.52 5.98
C PRO A 80 -6.51 -6.99 6.27
N SER A 81 -7.48 -6.27 5.70
CA SER A 81 -8.92 -6.48 5.85
C SER A 81 -9.66 -5.89 4.64
N CYS A 82 -10.96 -5.60 4.79
CA CYS A 82 -11.72 -4.76 3.86
C CYS A 82 -12.23 -3.46 4.51
N GLU A 83 -11.83 -3.14 5.74
CA GLU A 83 -12.34 -1.96 6.45
C GLU A 83 -11.98 -0.65 5.75
N GLY A 84 -12.84 0.35 5.85
CA GLY A 84 -12.61 1.66 5.23
C GLY A 84 -12.91 1.70 3.74
N GLY A 85 -13.68 2.71 3.30
CA GLY A 85 -14.03 2.87 1.90
C GLY A 85 -14.79 1.68 1.30
N PHE A 86 -14.71 1.55 -0.03
CA PHE A 86 -15.28 0.44 -0.79
C PHE A 86 -14.21 -0.63 -1.03
N SER A 87 -14.56 -1.91 -0.85
CA SER A 87 -13.65 -3.02 -1.10
C SER A 87 -14.41 -4.28 -1.52
N ASN A 88 -13.85 -5.02 -2.49
CA ASN A 88 -14.38 -6.30 -2.94
C ASN A 88 -13.84 -7.51 -2.14
N GLY A 89 -12.85 -7.28 -1.26
CA GLY A 89 -12.25 -8.34 -0.45
C GLY A 89 -10.98 -7.91 0.28
N THR A 90 -10.38 -8.82 1.03
CA THR A 90 -9.19 -8.52 1.85
C THR A 90 -7.96 -8.20 1.00
N HIS A 91 -7.44 -6.98 1.16
CA HIS A 91 -6.19 -6.53 0.55
C HIS A 91 -5.60 -5.35 1.33
N LEU A 92 -4.36 -4.98 1.01
CA LEU A 92 -3.75 -3.71 1.36
C LEU A 92 -3.84 -2.78 0.14
N HIS A 93 -4.41 -1.59 0.34
CA HIS A 93 -4.24 -0.48 -0.58
C HIS A 93 -3.13 0.44 -0.06
N ILE A 94 -2.15 0.76 -0.89
CA ILE A 94 -1.02 1.63 -0.53
C ILE A 94 -0.91 2.80 -1.52
N ALA A 95 -0.77 4.00 -0.98
CA ALA A 95 -0.63 5.24 -1.76
C ALA A 95 0.28 6.22 -1.03
N ARG A 96 0.72 7.27 -1.72
CA ARG A 96 1.60 8.30 -1.16
C ARG A 96 1.11 9.70 -1.49
N ARG A 97 1.39 10.64 -0.60
CA ARG A 97 1.11 12.06 -0.77
C ARG A 97 2.38 12.88 -0.50
N TYR A 98 2.39 14.09 -1.03
CA TYR A 98 3.39 15.10 -0.69
C TYR A 98 2.70 16.42 -0.40
N ASN A 99 2.92 16.99 0.78
CA ASN A 99 2.20 18.17 1.29
C ASN A 99 0.67 18.03 1.17
N GLY A 100 0.14 16.87 1.58
CA GLY A 100 -1.30 16.56 1.51
C GLY A 100 -1.85 16.22 0.12
N GLU A 101 -1.10 16.43 -0.95
CA GLU A 101 -1.53 16.18 -2.33
C GLU A 101 -1.18 14.76 -2.79
N TRP A 102 -2.12 14.10 -3.49
CA TRP A 102 -1.91 12.77 -4.03
C TRP A 102 -0.85 12.76 -5.13
N ILE A 103 0.13 11.86 -5.00
CA ILE A 103 1.17 11.66 -6.01
C ILE A 103 0.86 10.38 -6.77
N PRO A 104 0.83 10.41 -8.12
CA PRO A 104 0.52 9.22 -8.91
C PRO A 104 1.54 8.11 -8.66
N ALA A 105 1.08 6.86 -8.77
CA ALA A 105 1.94 5.69 -8.66
C ALA A 105 2.89 5.57 -9.86
N ASP A 106 2.42 5.95 -11.05
CA ASP A 106 3.19 6.09 -12.27
C ASP A 106 2.69 7.30 -13.06
N CYS A 107 3.58 7.99 -13.78
CA CYS A 107 3.27 9.15 -14.59
C CYS A 107 3.79 8.97 -16.02
N HIS A 108 2.91 8.59 -16.94
CA HIS A 108 3.25 8.51 -18.37
C HIS A 108 3.39 9.89 -19.03
N GLU A 109 2.56 10.85 -18.59
CA GLU A 109 2.50 12.20 -19.15
C GLU A 109 2.53 13.23 -18.02
N CYS A 110 3.73 13.55 -17.55
CA CYS A 110 3.96 14.64 -16.62
C CYS A 110 4.26 15.92 -17.40
N LEU A 111 3.83 17.09 -16.89
CA LEU A 111 4.22 18.37 -17.48
C LEU A 111 5.75 18.47 -17.46
N PRO A 112 6.39 19.07 -18.48
CA PRO A 112 7.84 19.28 -18.50
C PRO A 112 8.31 20.01 -17.22
N GLY A 113 9.31 19.46 -16.52
CA GLY A 113 9.79 20.01 -15.24
C GLY A 113 8.88 19.72 -14.04
N GLN A 114 7.87 18.88 -14.20
CA GLN A 114 7.02 18.33 -13.13
C GLN A 114 7.08 16.81 -13.10
N GLU A 115 8.25 16.24 -13.36
CA GLU A 115 8.47 14.80 -13.24
C GLU A 115 8.08 14.36 -11.82
N ARG A 116 7.33 13.26 -11.72
CA ARG A 116 6.97 12.67 -10.43
C ARG A 116 8.01 11.63 -10.09
N ALA A 117 8.47 11.63 -8.84
CA ALA A 117 9.38 10.60 -8.36
C ALA A 117 8.77 9.22 -8.64
N PRO A 118 9.52 8.21 -9.11
CA PRO A 118 8.97 6.87 -9.32
C PRO A 118 8.47 6.29 -7.99
N PHE A 119 7.44 5.45 -8.02
CA PHE A 119 7.03 4.70 -6.83
C PHE A 119 7.83 3.40 -6.78
N VAL A 120 8.83 3.36 -5.90
CA VAL A 120 9.74 2.23 -5.74
C VAL A 120 9.54 1.59 -4.36
N LEU A 121 9.30 0.29 -4.35
CA LEU A 121 9.12 -0.54 -3.16
C LEU A 121 10.20 -1.63 -3.15
N ASP A 122 11.28 -1.43 -2.40
CA ASP A 122 12.37 -2.42 -2.27
C ASP A 122 12.95 -2.89 -3.63
N GLY A 123 13.22 -1.92 -4.51
CA GLY A 123 13.71 -2.16 -5.87
C GLY A 123 12.61 -2.43 -6.91
N TRP A 124 11.38 -2.74 -6.49
CA TRP A 124 10.24 -2.90 -7.40
C TRP A 124 9.64 -1.55 -7.77
N THR A 125 9.78 -1.16 -9.04
CA THR A 125 9.19 0.05 -9.59
C THR A 125 7.76 -0.24 -10.06
N VAL A 126 6.79 0.57 -9.63
CA VAL A 126 5.41 0.51 -10.11
C VAL A 126 5.33 1.14 -11.51
N ILE A 127 4.78 0.39 -12.47
CA ILE A 127 4.56 0.85 -13.84
C ILE A 127 3.09 0.58 -14.19
N GLY A 128 2.33 1.64 -14.43
CA GLY A 128 0.94 1.54 -14.88
C GLY A 128 0.84 1.31 -16.39
N TYR A 129 -0.34 0.92 -16.86
CA TYR A 129 -0.66 1.04 -18.28
C TYR A 129 -1.42 2.33 -18.55
N GLN A 130 -1.11 2.97 -19.68
CA GLN A 130 -1.69 4.28 -20.02
C GLN A 130 -3.22 4.19 -20.09
N ASN A 131 -3.88 5.09 -19.34
CA ASN A 131 -5.35 5.19 -19.24
C ASN A 131 -6.04 3.89 -18.75
N GLN A 132 -5.36 3.08 -17.94
CA GLN A 132 -5.93 1.85 -17.40
C GLN A 132 -5.68 1.78 -15.88
N GLU A 133 -6.75 2.00 -15.11
CA GLU A 133 -6.73 1.75 -13.67
C GLU A 133 -6.59 0.25 -13.39
N TYR A 134 -5.90 -0.09 -12.30
CA TYR A 134 -5.66 -1.46 -11.83
C TYR A 134 -4.83 -2.37 -12.76
N GLN A 135 -4.34 -1.85 -13.89
CA GLN A 135 -3.53 -2.60 -14.85
C GLN A 135 -2.10 -2.06 -14.88
N GLY A 136 -1.12 -2.97 -14.86
CA GLY A 136 0.28 -2.61 -14.86
C GLY A 136 1.18 -3.74 -14.38
N VAL A 137 2.42 -3.39 -14.07
CA VAL A 137 3.43 -4.32 -13.54
C VAL A 137 4.22 -3.68 -12.40
N LEU A 138 4.73 -4.52 -11.50
CA LEU A 138 5.93 -4.21 -10.72
C LEU A 138 7.15 -4.72 -11.49
N SER A 139 8.19 -3.90 -11.62
CA SER A 139 9.42 -4.22 -12.35
C SER A 139 10.66 -4.13 -11.46
N ASN A 140 11.49 -5.18 -11.47
CA ASN A 140 12.78 -5.20 -10.77
C ASN A 140 13.82 -5.93 -11.63
N GLY A 141 14.73 -5.17 -12.26
CA GLY A 141 15.70 -5.72 -13.20
C GLY A 141 15.03 -6.39 -14.40
N SER A 142 15.26 -7.69 -14.57
CA SER A 142 14.60 -8.50 -15.61
C SER A 142 13.28 -9.13 -15.16
N GLU A 143 12.91 -8.98 -13.89
CA GLU A 143 11.69 -9.55 -13.34
C GLU A 143 10.51 -8.60 -13.45
N GLN A 144 9.35 -9.15 -13.76
CA GLN A 144 8.07 -8.46 -13.72
C GLN A 144 7.05 -9.26 -12.94
N ARG A 145 6.14 -8.55 -12.26
CA ARG A 145 4.93 -9.11 -11.64
C ARG A 145 3.74 -8.33 -12.16
N VAL A 146 2.84 -9.03 -12.85
CA VAL A 146 1.66 -8.43 -13.48
C VAL A 146 0.60 -8.17 -12.43
N ALA A 147 -0.07 -7.03 -12.50
CA ALA A 147 -1.26 -6.78 -11.72
C ALA A 147 -2.37 -7.74 -12.19
N GLU A 148 -2.75 -8.68 -11.32
CA GLU A 148 -3.73 -9.72 -11.62
C GLU A 148 -4.63 -9.93 -10.41
N GLN A 149 -5.93 -10.14 -10.65
CA GLN A 149 -6.93 -10.34 -9.59
C GLN A 149 -6.89 -11.77 -9.03
N GLY A 150 -6.31 -12.71 -9.79
CA GLY A 150 -6.14 -14.10 -9.40
C GLY A 150 -5.00 -14.34 -8.40
N ARG A 151 -5.10 -15.48 -7.69
CA ARG A 151 -4.07 -15.97 -6.76
C ARG A 151 -3.66 -17.42 -7.03
N LEU A 152 -4.21 -18.02 -8.10
CA LEU A 152 -3.94 -19.41 -8.49
C LEU A 152 -2.63 -19.56 -9.27
N ASP A 153 -2.13 -18.47 -9.85
CA ASP A 153 -0.85 -18.39 -10.53
C ASP A 153 0.08 -17.49 -9.70
N PRO A 154 1.33 -17.92 -9.40
CA PRO A 154 2.30 -17.10 -8.68
C PRO A 154 2.87 -15.92 -9.50
N ASN A 155 2.41 -15.68 -10.73
CA ASN A 155 2.89 -14.62 -11.62
C ASN A 155 2.84 -13.19 -11.03
N ASN A 156 1.98 -12.93 -10.04
CA ASN A 156 1.83 -11.66 -9.35
C ASN A 156 2.40 -11.70 -7.91
N GLN A 157 2.97 -12.83 -7.49
CA GLN A 157 3.50 -13.00 -6.14
C GLN A 157 4.83 -12.26 -5.97
N VAL A 158 4.90 -11.44 -4.92
CA VAL A 158 6.14 -10.82 -4.44
C VAL A 158 6.52 -11.48 -3.12
N THR A 159 7.69 -12.11 -3.06
CA THR A 159 8.27 -12.68 -1.85
C THR A 159 9.64 -12.09 -1.62
N ARG A 160 9.97 -11.79 -0.36
CA ARG A 160 11.38 -11.62 0.02
C ARG A 160 12.03 -13.01 0.15
N PRO A 161 13.27 -13.19 -0.32
CA PRO A 161 14.02 -14.43 -0.15
C PRO A 161 14.30 -14.76 1.32
#